data_AF-A0A6S6V5F5-F1
#
_entry.id   AF-A0A6S6V5F5-F1
#
_cell.length_a   1.000
_cell.length_b   1.000
_cell.length_c   1.000
_cell.angle_alpha   90.00
_cell.angle_beta   90.00
_cell.angle_gamma   90.00
#
_symmetry.space_group_name_H-M   'P 1'
#
loop_
_entity.id
_entity.type
_entity.pdbx_description
1 polymer ?
#
loop_
_entity_poly.entity_id
_entity_poly.type
_entity_poly.pdbx_seq_one_letter_code
_entity_poly.pdbx_strand_id
1 'polypeptide(L)'
;MSTIAQQPPLPPQPSFNRREIPSGAHYHPDDLLDQIPPHRHSITAFHTHHQPTSSTTTFRTVNPSLISLLGVPNSTMPEPDWTTLVSYYLPLAHGLANLQDLYILLTRAVLPNAVIENRRLLLYLHTDLVDTMYIPASLPLRWDTCPKIPLYISPAAEDRHDLDTIAPRPIFVAPMRTPDGNRFLTWLRERIHGPHASRYPMQMDYTWCELEGWFDEDEREVRRMSGGVLVRRAVQVLEVWWWVVGANAKLRMLREERWIGVEREF
;
A
#
# COMPACT_ATOMS: atom_id res chain seq x y z
N MET A 1 -15.80 4.59 -37.93
CA MET A 1 -15.78 3.34 -37.15
C MET A 1 -14.45 3.27 -36.44
N SER A 2 -14.41 3.66 -35.17
CA SER A 2 -13.17 3.73 -34.39
C SER A 2 -12.91 2.37 -33.73
N THR A 3 -11.76 1.79 -34.05
CA THR A 3 -11.28 0.53 -33.51
C THR A 3 -10.90 0.74 -32.04
N ILE A 4 -11.67 0.14 -31.13
CA ILE A 4 -11.33 0.10 -29.71
C ILE A 4 -10.11 -0.81 -29.57
N ALA A 5 -8.94 -0.24 -29.29
CA ALA A 5 -7.76 -1.00 -28.93
C ALA A 5 -8.05 -1.76 -27.63
N GLN A 6 -8.12 -3.09 -27.71
CA GLN A 6 -8.18 -3.95 -26.54
C GLN A 6 -6.89 -3.76 -25.73
N GLN A 7 -7.02 -3.29 -24.50
CA GLN A 7 -5.92 -3.32 -23.54
C GLN A 7 -5.45 -4.77 -23.38
N PRO A 8 -4.12 -5.04 -23.43
CA PRO A 8 -3.61 -6.37 -23.18
C PRO A 8 -3.99 -6.81 -21.75
N PRO A 9 -4.32 -8.10 -21.54
CA PRO A 9 -4.56 -8.62 -20.21
C PRO A 9 -3.33 -8.38 -19.34
N LEU A 10 -3.56 -7.92 -18.11
CA LEU A 10 -2.51 -7.83 -17.10
C LEU A 10 -1.82 -9.21 -16.98
N PRO A 11 -0.49 -9.28 -16.87
CA PRO A 11 0.18 -10.53 -16.58
C PRO A 11 -0.43 -11.14 -15.31
N PRO A 12 -0.58 -12.47 -15.23
CA PRO A 12 -1.13 -13.13 -14.05
C PRO A 12 -0.37 -12.62 -12.83
N GLN A 13 -1.13 -12.09 -11.87
CA GLN A 13 -0.59 -11.80 -10.54
C GLN A 13 0.11 -13.07 -10.06
N PRO A 14 1.38 -13.00 -9.63
CA PRO A 14 2.08 -14.18 -9.16
C PRO A 14 1.34 -14.75 -7.95
N SER A 15 0.57 -15.81 -8.17
CA SER A 15 0.06 -16.63 -7.09
C SER A 15 1.17 -17.59 -6.69
N PHE A 16 1.73 -17.39 -5.50
CA PHE A 16 2.56 -18.42 -4.88
C PHE A 16 1.71 -19.68 -4.79
N ASN A 17 2.18 -20.72 -5.48
CA ASN A 17 1.46 -21.97 -5.58
C ASN A 17 1.45 -22.60 -4.19
N ARG A 18 0.30 -22.54 -3.50
CA ARG A 18 0.06 -23.09 -2.14
C ARG A 18 0.45 -24.57 -1.99
N ARG A 19 0.77 -25.26 -3.09
CA ARG A 19 1.04 -26.69 -3.21
C ARG A 19 2.50 -27.08 -3.00
N GLU A 20 3.42 -26.13 -2.82
CA GLU A 20 4.86 -26.42 -2.64
C GLU A 20 5.31 -26.43 -1.17
N ILE A 21 4.37 -26.37 -0.23
CA ILE A 21 4.67 -26.46 1.21
C ILE A 21 4.90 -27.94 1.59
N PRO A 22 6.04 -28.31 2.21
CA PRO A 22 6.21 -29.65 2.76
C PRO A 22 5.10 -29.96 3.77
N SER A 23 4.60 -31.19 3.74
CA SER A 23 3.37 -31.68 4.38
C SER A 23 3.32 -31.66 5.93
N GLY A 24 4.09 -30.78 6.59
CA GLY A 24 4.13 -30.60 8.04
C GLY A 24 4.02 -29.15 8.53
N ALA A 25 3.97 -28.14 7.65
CA ALA A 25 3.76 -26.75 8.06
C ALA A 25 2.29 -26.35 7.85
N HIS A 26 1.54 -26.19 8.94
CA HIS A 26 0.14 -25.74 8.92
C HIS A 26 -0.04 -24.24 8.66
N TYR A 27 1.04 -23.49 8.39
CA TYR A 27 1.03 -22.02 8.31
C TYR A 27 1.84 -21.55 7.11
N HIS A 28 1.20 -20.77 6.22
CA HIS A 28 1.87 -20.05 5.15
C HIS A 28 1.90 -18.56 5.51
N PRO A 29 3.05 -17.85 5.43
CA PRO A 29 3.13 -16.43 5.79
C PRO A 29 2.04 -15.56 5.16
N ASP A 30 1.70 -15.78 3.88
CA ASP A 30 0.63 -15.00 3.21
C ASP A 30 -0.77 -15.21 3.82
N ASP A 31 -1.00 -16.21 4.68
CA ASP A 31 -2.25 -16.32 5.44
C ASP A 31 -2.42 -15.09 6.40
N LEU A 32 -1.34 -14.38 6.75
CA LEU A 32 -1.41 -13.09 7.46
C LEU A 32 -1.98 -11.93 6.62
N LEU A 33 -1.96 -12.07 5.29
CA LEU A 33 -2.41 -11.05 4.34
C LEU A 33 -3.88 -11.22 3.93
N ASP A 34 -4.57 -12.28 4.38
CA ASP A 34 -5.96 -12.63 4.01
C ASP A 34 -6.97 -11.47 4.17
N GLN A 35 -6.74 -10.63 5.16
CA GLN A 35 -7.56 -9.47 5.49
C GLN A 35 -7.24 -8.21 4.68
N ILE A 36 -6.11 -8.18 3.96
CA ILE A 36 -5.75 -7.06 3.07
C ILE A 36 -6.32 -7.39 1.70
N PRO A 37 -7.42 -6.75 1.28
CA PRO A 37 -7.99 -7.01 -0.03
C PRO A 37 -6.99 -6.56 -1.12
N PRO A 38 -6.99 -7.22 -2.29
CA PRO A 38 -6.21 -6.76 -3.42
C PRO A 38 -6.45 -5.28 -3.69
N HIS A 39 -5.40 -4.55 -4.06
CA HIS A 39 -5.41 -3.09 -4.21
C HIS A 39 -6.68 -2.52 -4.86
N ARG A 40 -7.05 -3.00 -6.06
CA ARG A 40 -8.26 -2.53 -6.75
C ARG A 40 -9.55 -2.81 -5.98
N HIS A 41 -9.65 -3.94 -5.29
CA HIS A 41 -10.80 -4.26 -4.45
C HIS A 41 -10.89 -3.34 -3.23
N SER A 42 -9.76 -3.01 -2.60
CA SER A 42 -9.71 -2.05 -1.49
C SER A 42 -10.21 -0.66 -1.91
N ILE A 43 -9.72 -0.16 -3.06
CA ILE A 43 -10.16 1.14 -3.60
C ILE A 43 -11.64 1.14 -3.99
N THR A 44 -12.11 0.09 -4.68
CA THR A 44 -13.53 -0.02 -5.06
C THR A 44 -14.43 -0.12 -3.84
N ALA A 45 -14.10 -0.95 -2.85
CA ALA A 45 -14.89 -1.10 -1.63
C ALA A 45 -14.98 0.20 -0.84
N PHE A 46 -13.87 0.94 -0.75
CA PHE A 46 -13.85 2.28 -0.16
C PHE A 46 -14.74 3.26 -0.93
N HIS A 47 -14.59 3.31 -2.26
CA HIS A 47 -15.36 4.22 -3.11
C HIS A 47 -16.86 3.93 -3.05
N THR A 48 -17.27 2.67 -3.17
CA THR A 48 -18.68 2.25 -3.07
C THR A 48 -19.27 2.60 -1.71
N HIS A 49 -18.51 2.49 -0.62
CA HIS A 49 -18.99 2.90 0.71
C HIS A 49 -19.32 4.40 0.80
N HIS A 50 -18.76 5.21 -0.09
CA HIS A 50 -18.93 6.66 -0.12
C HIS A 50 -19.84 7.16 -1.27
N GLN A 51 -20.42 6.26 -2.07
CA GLN A 51 -21.37 6.64 -3.12
C GLN A 51 -22.80 6.74 -2.55
N PRO A 52 -23.59 7.77 -2.94
CA PRO A 52 -25.00 7.87 -2.59
C PRO A 52 -25.77 6.67 -3.12
N THR A 53 -26.49 5.96 -2.25
CA THR A 53 -27.51 5.01 -2.66
C THR A 53 -28.88 5.70 -2.60
N SER A 54 -29.81 5.29 -3.47
CA SER A 54 -31.10 5.93 -3.73
C SER A 54 -32.02 6.13 -2.51
N SER A 55 -31.66 5.59 -1.34
CA SER A 55 -32.43 5.69 -0.09
C SER A 55 -31.68 6.29 1.09
N THR A 56 -30.40 6.68 0.95
CA THR A 56 -29.63 7.30 2.03
C THR A 56 -28.87 8.52 1.55
N THR A 57 -29.12 9.67 2.18
CA THR A 57 -28.28 10.86 2.08
C THR A 57 -26.88 10.47 2.56
N THR A 58 -25.91 10.33 1.66
CA THR A 58 -24.57 9.95 2.08
C THR A 58 -23.89 11.09 2.84
N PHE A 59 -23.52 10.81 4.08
CA PHE A 59 -22.68 11.68 4.93
C PHE A 59 -21.20 11.66 4.54
N ARG A 60 -20.83 10.99 3.45
CA ARG A 60 -19.43 10.74 3.06
C ARG A 60 -19.19 11.15 1.61
N THR A 61 -18.09 11.84 1.37
CA THR A 61 -17.67 12.33 0.05
C THR A 61 -16.22 11.93 -0.16
N VAL A 62 -15.85 11.62 -1.40
CA VAL A 62 -14.48 11.24 -1.77
C VAL A 62 -14.06 12.02 -3.00
N ASN A 63 -12.81 12.50 -3.01
CA ASN A 63 -12.23 13.17 -4.16
C ASN A 63 -12.08 12.15 -5.33
N PRO A 64 -12.81 12.31 -6.45
CA PRO A 64 -12.80 11.33 -7.54
C PRO A 64 -11.43 11.27 -8.24
N SER A 65 -10.72 12.39 -8.35
CA SER A 65 -9.37 12.43 -8.92
C SER A 65 -8.39 11.62 -8.08
N LEU A 66 -8.47 11.75 -6.75
CA LEU A 66 -7.63 10.97 -5.83
C LEU A 66 -7.92 9.47 -5.96
N ILE A 67 -9.20 9.07 -5.98
CA ILE A 67 -9.56 7.64 -6.12
C ILE A 67 -9.15 7.05 -7.45
N SER A 68 -9.28 7.81 -8.54
CA SER A 68 -8.79 7.37 -9.85
C SER A 68 -7.28 7.12 -9.83
N LEU A 69 -6.51 8.05 -9.25
CA LEU A 69 -5.06 7.93 -9.11
C LEU A 69 -4.68 6.74 -8.23
N LEU A 70 -5.37 6.54 -7.11
CA LEU A 70 -5.16 5.40 -6.24
C LEU A 70 -5.51 4.09 -6.95
N GLY A 71 -6.64 4.00 -7.67
CA GLY A 71 -7.11 2.74 -8.27
C GLY A 71 -6.26 2.25 -9.46
N VAL A 72 -5.75 3.18 -10.27
CA VAL A 72 -4.87 2.89 -11.42
C VAL A 72 -3.71 3.87 -11.41
N PRO A 73 -2.68 3.63 -10.59
CA PRO A 73 -1.57 4.55 -10.52
C PRO A 73 -0.77 4.51 -11.82
N ASN A 74 -0.47 5.69 -12.37
CA ASN A 74 0.38 5.85 -13.53
C ASN A 74 1.67 6.56 -13.14
N SER A 75 2.68 5.78 -12.72
CA SER A 75 3.97 6.29 -12.28
C SER A 75 4.83 6.92 -13.40
N THR A 76 4.38 6.89 -14.66
CA THR A 76 5.01 7.63 -15.76
C THR A 76 4.60 9.09 -15.81
N MET A 77 3.52 9.46 -15.12
CA MET A 77 3.08 10.85 -14.99
C MET A 77 3.86 11.57 -13.88
N PRO A 78 3.97 12.91 -13.94
CA PRO A 78 4.47 13.69 -12.82
C PRO A 78 3.68 13.39 -11.55
N GLU A 79 4.38 13.42 -10.41
CA GLU A 79 3.75 13.25 -9.10
C GLU A 79 2.64 14.30 -8.91
N PRO A 80 1.41 13.88 -8.55
CA PRO A 80 0.32 14.79 -8.26
C PRO A 80 0.60 15.71 -7.07
N ASP A 81 -0.03 16.89 -7.06
CA ASP A 81 -0.07 17.72 -5.85
C ASP A 81 -1.02 17.09 -4.81
N TRP A 82 -0.46 16.22 -3.98
CA TRP A 82 -1.16 15.54 -2.90
C TRP A 82 -1.77 16.51 -1.90
N THR A 83 -1.10 17.64 -1.62
CA THR A 83 -1.59 18.63 -0.66
C THR A 83 -2.92 19.20 -1.13
N THR A 84 -3.02 19.59 -2.39
CA THR A 84 -4.27 20.08 -2.99
C THR A 84 -5.36 18.99 -2.98
N LEU A 85 -5.02 17.76 -3.37
CA LEU A 85 -5.98 16.65 -3.45
C LEU A 85 -6.54 16.23 -2.08
N VAL A 86 -5.71 16.29 -1.03
CA VAL A 86 -6.08 15.91 0.34
C VAL A 86 -6.75 17.08 1.07
N SER A 87 -6.30 18.32 0.85
CA SER A 87 -6.92 19.50 1.46
C SER A 87 -8.36 19.74 0.99
N TYR A 88 -8.73 19.14 -0.16
CA TYR A 88 -10.11 19.08 -0.67
C TYR A 88 -11.16 18.73 0.40
N TYR A 89 -10.81 17.87 1.37
CA TYR A 89 -11.76 17.42 2.38
C TYR A 89 -12.07 18.48 3.43
N LEU A 90 -11.12 19.34 3.80
CA LEU A 90 -11.26 20.26 4.94
C LEU A 90 -12.50 21.17 4.90
N PRO A 91 -12.88 21.81 3.78
CA PRO A 91 -14.05 22.69 3.75
C PRO A 91 -15.39 21.94 3.64
N LEU A 92 -15.40 20.61 3.47
CA LEU A 92 -16.62 19.85 3.25
C LEU A 92 -17.32 19.49 4.56
N ALA A 93 -18.65 19.37 4.50
CA ALA A 93 -19.41 18.73 5.57
C ALA A 93 -18.88 17.31 5.82
N HIS A 94 -18.57 16.98 7.07
CA HIS A 94 -17.92 15.72 7.48
C HIS A 94 -16.53 15.48 6.85
N GLY A 95 -15.89 16.55 6.35
CA GLY A 95 -14.57 16.52 5.71
C GLY A 95 -13.48 15.85 6.53
N LEU A 96 -13.38 16.22 7.80
CA LEU A 96 -12.41 15.63 8.74
C LEU A 96 -12.57 14.11 8.85
N ALA A 97 -13.82 13.62 8.98
CA ALA A 97 -14.07 12.19 9.09
C ALA A 97 -13.72 11.45 7.78
N ASN A 98 -13.98 12.05 6.62
CA ASN A 98 -13.60 11.48 5.32
C ASN A 98 -12.07 11.43 5.16
N LEU A 99 -11.37 12.45 5.65
CA LEU A 99 -9.92 12.49 5.67
C LEU A 99 -9.33 11.42 6.61
N GLN A 100 -9.93 11.20 7.78
CA GLN A 100 -9.54 10.11 8.68
C GLN A 100 -9.69 8.74 7.99
N ASP A 101 -10.83 8.48 7.35
CA ASP A 101 -11.05 7.20 6.66
C ASP A 101 -10.08 7.00 5.49
N LEU A 102 -9.79 8.07 4.73
CA LEU A 102 -8.78 8.04 3.67
C LEU A 102 -7.40 7.68 4.24
N TYR A 103 -6.99 8.33 5.32
CA TYR A 103 -5.70 8.07 5.94
C TYR A 103 -5.58 6.61 6.44
N ILE A 104 -6.64 6.07 7.05
CA ILE A 104 -6.70 4.66 7.47
C ILE A 104 -6.64 3.73 6.24
N LEU A 105 -7.35 4.05 5.15
CA LEU A 105 -7.24 3.30 3.89
C LEU A 105 -5.80 3.27 3.37
N LEU A 106 -5.12 4.42 3.39
CA LEU A 106 -3.77 4.57 2.89
C LEU A 106 -2.78 3.68 3.65
N THR A 107 -2.84 3.72 4.99
CA THR A 107 -1.93 3.02 5.90
C THR A 107 -2.25 1.54 6.08
N ARG A 108 -3.53 1.14 6.02
CA ARG A 108 -3.95 -0.24 6.27
C ARG A 108 -4.12 -1.09 5.01
N ALA A 109 -4.27 -0.49 3.83
CA ALA A 109 -4.49 -1.24 2.59
C ALA A 109 -3.63 -0.78 1.41
N VAL A 110 -3.59 0.52 1.09
CA VAL A 110 -2.99 1.00 -0.17
C VAL A 110 -1.47 0.89 -0.18
N LEU A 111 -0.79 1.50 0.79
CA LEU A 111 0.66 1.38 0.92
C LEU A 111 1.09 -0.07 1.20
N PRO A 112 0.43 -0.83 2.11
CA PRO A 112 0.71 -2.25 2.29
C PRO A 112 0.63 -3.07 0.99
N ASN A 113 -0.39 -2.87 0.14
CA ASN A 113 -0.48 -3.57 -1.15
C ASN A 113 0.74 -3.26 -2.05
N ALA A 114 1.18 -2.00 -2.10
CA ALA A 114 2.35 -1.61 -2.88
C ALA A 114 3.65 -2.25 -2.35
N VAL A 115 3.80 -2.32 -1.02
CA VAL A 115 4.94 -2.99 -0.37
C VAL A 115 4.91 -4.51 -0.61
N ILE A 116 3.74 -5.15 -0.52
CA ILE A 116 3.59 -6.58 -0.82
C ILE A 116 4.06 -6.89 -2.24
N GLU A 117 3.60 -6.10 -3.21
CA GLU A 117 4.03 -6.25 -4.60
C GLU A 117 5.53 -6.01 -4.76
N ASN A 118 6.08 -4.95 -4.16
CA ASN A 118 7.51 -4.63 -4.24
C ASN A 118 8.37 -5.79 -3.73
N ARG A 119 8.03 -6.30 -2.53
CA ARG A 119 8.72 -7.43 -1.91
C ARG A 119 8.66 -8.69 -2.77
N ARG A 120 7.52 -8.97 -3.40
CA ARG A 120 7.37 -10.12 -4.33
C ARG A 120 8.21 -9.94 -5.60
N LEU A 121 8.24 -8.74 -6.18
CA LEU A 121 9.06 -8.43 -7.36
C LEU A 121 10.56 -8.55 -7.08
N LEU A 122 11.01 -8.09 -5.91
CA LEU A 122 12.40 -8.23 -5.48
C LEU A 122 12.78 -9.69 -5.22
N LEU A 123 11.86 -10.48 -4.64
CA LEU A 123 12.09 -11.91 -4.52
C LEU A 123 12.36 -12.53 -5.89
N TYR A 124 11.54 -12.22 -6.91
CA TYR A 124 11.80 -12.68 -8.28
C TYR A 124 13.16 -12.23 -8.81
N LEU A 125 13.51 -10.95 -8.64
CA LEU A 125 14.81 -10.43 -9.06
C LEU A 125 15.96 -11.24 -8.46
N HIS A 126 15.94 -11.42 -7.14
CA HIS A 126 17.01 -12.13 -6.44
C HIS A 126 17.02 -13.64 -6.75
N THR A 127 15.87 -14.28 -6.97
CA THR A 127 15.83 -15.71 -7.32
C THR A 127 16.24 -15.98 -8.77
N ASP A 128 15.85 -15.10 -9.70
CA ASP A 128 16.13 -15.28 -11.13
C ASP A 128 17.60 -15.00 -11.47
N LEU A 129 18.27 -14.14 -10.68
CA LEU A 129 19.66 -13.73 -10.91
C LEU A 129 20.68 -14.29 -9.91
N VAL A 130 20.26 -15.18 -9.00
CA VAL A 130 21.10 -15.67 -7.88
C VAL A 130 22.45 -16.25 -8.34
N ASP A 131 22.48 -16.91 -9.49
CA ASP A 131 23.68 -17.59 -10.01
C ASP A 131 24.48 -16.74 -11.02
N THR A 132 23.95 -15.58 -11.43
CA THR A 132 24.53 -14.76 -12.50
C THR A 132 25.10 -13.44 -12.00
N MET A 133 24.56 -12.89 -10.91
CA MET A 133 24.90 -11.54 -10.48
C MET A 133 24.54 -11.29 -9.01
N TYR A 134 25.42 -10.59 -8.31
CA TYR A 134 25.10 -10.09 -6.96
C TYR A 134 24.26 -8.81 -7.06
N ILE A 135 23.03 -8.85 -6.55
CA ILE A 135 22.18 -7.68 -6.37
C ILE A 135 22.28 -7.25 -4.90
N PRO A 136 22.62 -5.98 -4.58
CA PRO A 136 22.75 -5.51 -3.21
C PRO A 136 21.39 -5.34 -2.52
N ALA A 137 21.37 -5.45 -1.19
CA ALA A 137 20.19 -5.18 -0.38
C ALA A 137 19.75 -3.70 -0.42
N SER A 138 20.71 -2.79 -0.66
CA SER A 138 20.50 -1.35 -0.76
C SER A 138 20.02 -0.90 -2.15
N LEU A 139 19.46 -1.79 -2.97
CA LEU A 139 18.89 -1.44 -4.25
C LEU A 139 17.81 -0.35 -4.03
N PRO A 140 17.93 0.85 -4.64
CA PRO A 140 17.02 1.98 -4.47
C PRO A 140 15.64 1.77 -5.12
N LEU A 141 15.22 0.50 -5.26
CA LEU A 141 13.90 0.06 -5.68
C LEU A 141 13.19 -0.71 -4.55
N ARG A 142 13.86 -0.94 -3.41
CA ARG A 142 13.30 -1.60 -2.24
C ARG A 142 12.46 -0.62 -1.42
N TRP A 143 11.28 -1.03 -0.98
CA TRP A 143 10.29 -0.17 -0.32
C TRP A 143 10.84 0.65 0.87
N ASP A 144 11.78 0.10 1.64
CA ASP A 144 12.42 0.73 2.80
C ASP A 144 13.65 1.60 2.45
N THR A 145 14.02 1.66 1.17
CA THR A 145 15.05 2.57 0.64
C THR A 145 14.46 3.88 0.09
N CYS A 146 13.15 4.08 0.24
CA CYS A 146 12.49 5.29 -0.22
C CYS A 146 13.07 6.54 0.48
N PRO A 147 13.60 7.53 -0.28
CA PRO A 147 14.25 8.71 0.30
C PRO A 147 13.25 9.68 0.97
N LYS A 148 11.95 9.49 0.73
CA LYS A 148 10.87 10.34 1.26
C LYS A 148 10.23 9.79 2.53
N ILE A 149 10.74 8.69 3.10
CA ILE A 149 10.16 8.13 4.32
C ILE A 149 10.25 9.18 5.44
N PRO A 150 9.11 9.67 5.97
CA PRO A 150 9.12 10.64 7.03
C PRO A 150 9.55 9.98 8.34
N LEU A 151 10.15 10.76 9.24
CA LEU A 151 10.29 10.37 10.64
C LEU A 151 8.91 10.04 11.21
N TYR A 152 8.77 8.88 11.85
CA TYR A 152 7.51 8.50 12.48
C TYR A 152 7.32 9.28 13.78
N ILE A 153 6.17 9.94 13.87
CA ILE A 153 5.67 10.55 15.11
C ILE A 153 4.37 9.82 15.46
N SER A 154 4.28 9.32 16.70
CA SER A 154 3.08 8.64 17.18
C SER A 154 1.86 9.57 17.12
N PRO A 155 0.69 9.09 16.65
CA PRO A 155 -0.56 9.89 16.68
C PRO A 155 -0.92 10.42 18.07
N ALA A 156 -0.53 9.70 19.13
CA ALA A 156 -0.80 10.13 20.50
C ALA A 156 -0.04 11.40 20.90
N ALA A 157 1.09 11.68 20.25
CA ALA A 157 1.95 12.84 20.48
C ALA A 157 1.63 14.04 19.56
N GLU A 158 0.67 13.88 18.65
CA GLU A 158 0.27 14.91 17.69
C GLU A 158 -0.87 15.79 18.22
N ASP A 159 -1.02 16.97 17.60
CA ASP A 159 -2.11 17.90 17.92
C ASP A 159 -3.47 17.26 17.69
N ARG A 160 -4.32 17.36 18.71
CA ARG A 160 -5.67 16.78 18.74
C ARG A 160 -6.72 17.84 18.44
N HIS A 161 -7.87 17.41 17.94
CA HIS A 161 -9.05 18.25 17.86
C HIS A 161 -9.95 18.05 19.09
N ASP A 162 -10.60 19.11 19.55
CA ASP A 162 -11.40 19.13 20.79
C ASP A 162 -12.79 18.50 20.64
N LEU A 163 -13.17 18.00 19.46
CA LEU A 163 -14.49 17.40 19.25
C LEU A 163 -14.52 15.99 19.84
N ASP A 164 -15.55 15.73 20.65
CA ASP A 164 -15.87 14.42 21.21
C ASP A 164 -15.74 13.34 20.12
N THR A 165 -14.95 12.31 20.44
CA THR A 165 -14.58 11.17 19.61
C THR A 165 -15.62 10.85 18.54
N ILE A 166 -15.30 11.16 17.28
CA ILE A 166 -16.05 10.63 16.13
C ILE A 166 -16.03 9.11 16.28
N ALA A 167 -17.22 8.51 16.47
CA ALA A 167 -17.32 7.07 16.68
C ALA A 167 -16.59 6.32 15.55
N PRO A 168 -15.79 5.28 15.87
CA PRO A 168 -15.13 4.47 14.86
C PRO A 168 -16.15 3.99 13.83
N ARG A 169 -15.90 4.31 12.56
CA ARG A 169 -16.79 3.99 11.44
C ARG A 169 -16.05 3.11 10.45
N PRO A 170 -16.66 2.03 9.94
CA PRO A 170 -16.01 1.17 8.95
C PRO A 170 -15.56 1.99 7.74
N ILE A 171 -14.36 1.68 7.22
CA ILE A 171 -13.85 2.29 5.98
C ILE A 171 -14.31 1.54 4.72
N PHE A 172 -14.78 0.30 4.89
CA PHE A 172 -15.30 -0.55 3.81
C PHE A 172 -16.77 -0.91 4.06
N VAL A 173 -17.46 -1.31 2.98
CA VAL A 173 -18.79 -1.92 3.07
C VAL A 173 -18.67 -3.32 3.69
N ALA A 174 -19.58 -3.66 4.61
CA ALA A 174 -19.68 -5.00 5.16
C ALA A 174 -19.83 -6.04 4.03
N PRO A 175 -19.19 -7.23 4.13
CA PRO A 175 -18.55 -7.80 5.33
C PRO A 175 -17.07 -7.45 5.52
N MET A 176 -16.48 -6.59 4.68
CA MET A 176 -15.05 -6.28 4.75
C MET A 176 -14.72 -5.47 6.01
N ARG A 177 -13.67 -5.88 6.73
CA ARG A 177 -13.16 -5.16 7.90
C ARG A 177 -11.92 -4.35 7.54
N THR A 178 -11.63 -3.32 8.33
CA THR A 178 -10.34 -2.63 8.27
C THR A 178 -9.23 -3.65 8.54
N PRO A 179 -8.17 -3.74 7.71
CA PRO A 179 -7.08 -4.68 7.94
C PRO A 179 -6.32 -4.35 9.23
N ASP A 180 -5.95 -5.39 9.99
CA ASP A 180 -5.05 -5.30 11.13
C ASP A 180 -3.59 -5.19 10.68
N GLY A 181 -3.01 -4.00 10.76
CA GLY A 181 -1.63 -3.77 10.37
C GLY A 181 -0.59 -4.52 11.21
N ASN A 182 -0.90 -5.00 12.42
CA ASN A 182 0.02 -5.85 13.15
C ASN A 182 0.26 -7.19 12.41
N ARG A 183 -0.76 -7.76 11.77
CA ARG A 183 -0.59 -8.94 10.91
C ARG A 183 0.28 -8.62 9.68
N PHE A 184 0.10 -7.44 9.10
CA PHE A 184 0.95 -6.99 7.99
C PHE A 184 2.41 -6.83 8.42
N LEU A 185 2.66 -6.19 9.56
CA LEU A 185 4.00 -6.04 10.13
C LEU A 185 4.64 -7.39 10.46
N THR A 186 3.85 -8.32 11.00
CA THR A 186 4.30 -9.69 11.26
C THR A 186 4.73 -10.35 9.94
N TRP A 187 3.92 -10.25 8.89
CA TRP A 187 4.27 -10.76 7.55
C TRP A 187 5.54 -10.10 7.00
N LEU A 188 5.68 -8.77 7.16
CA LEU A 188 6.82 -8.01 6.67
C LEU A 188 8.14 -8.47 7.32
N ARG A 189 8.08 -8.84 8.60
CA ARG A 189 9.21 -9.34 9.41
C ARG A 189 9.53 -10.82 9.14
N GLU A 190 8.53 -11.62 8.75
CA GLU A 190 8.72 -13.02 8.40
C GLU A 190 9.53 -13.18 7.11
N ARG A 191 10.40 -14.19 7.01
CA ARG A 191 11.11 -14.49 5.76
C ARG A 191 10.11 -14.97 4.71
N ILE A 192 10.08 -14.30 3.56
CA ILE A 192 9.30 -14.79 2.43
C ILE A 192 9.89 -16.11 1.92
N HIS A 193 9.11 -17.19 1.91
CA HIS A 193 9.56 -18.46 1.35
C HIS A 193 9.52 -18.36 -0.18
N GLY A 194 10.68 -18.49 -0.82
CA GLY A 194 10.75 -18.71 -2.26
C GLY A 194 10.22 -20.10 -2.64
N PRO A 195 9.96 -20.36 -3.94
CA PRO A 195 9.59 -21.69 -4.45
C PRO A 195 10.64 -22.77 -4.09
N HIS A 196 11.85 -22.36 -3.73
CA HIS A 196 12.87 -23.22 -3.16
C HIS A 196 13.21 -22.76 -1.74
N ALA A 197 12.65 -23.44 -0.73
CA ALA A 197 12.84 -23.15 0.69
C ALA A 197 14.32 -23.09 1.13
N SER A 198 15.24 -23.67 0.35
CA SER A 198 16.69 -23.64 0.57
C SER A 198 17.42 -22.41 0.02
N ARG A 199 16.75 -21.53 -0.75
CA ARG A 199 17.38 -20.41 -1.47
C ARG A 199 16.77 -19.06 -1.11
N TYR A 200 16.71 -18.77 0.18
CA TYR A 200 16.32 -17.43 0.64
C TYR A 200 17.46 -16.43 0.39
N PRO A 201 17.26 -15.37 -0.42
CA PRO A 201 18.28 -14.36 -0.63
C PRO A 201 18.44 -13.52 0.64
N MET A 202 19.64 -13.48 1.24
CA MET A 202 19.90 -12.67 2.45
C MET A 202 19.61 -11.18 2.25
N GLN A 203 19.67 -10.69 1.01
CA GLN A 203 19.32 -9.32 0.65
C GLN A 203 17.83 -9.00 0.85
N MET A 204 17.00 -10.01 1.01
CA MET A 204 15.58 -9.90 1.36
C MET A 204 15.34 -9.94 2.88
N ASP A 205 16.39 -10.10 3.71
CA ASP A 205 16.25 -10.07 5.16
C ASP A 205 15.60 -8.74 5.57
N TYR A 206 14.72 -8.85 6.54
CA TYR A 206 13.95 -7.73 7.06
C TYR A 206 14.89 -6.66 7.63
N THR A 207 14.58 -5.40 7.33
CA THR A 207 15.28 -4.23 7.85
C THR A 207 14.25 -3.27 8.38
N TRP A 208 14.48 -2.79 9.60
CA TRP A 208 13.59 -1.83 10.23
C TRP A 208 13.64 -0.50 9.50
N CYS A 209 12.48 0.13 9.32
CA CYS A 209 12.35 1.51 8.87
C CYS A 209 11.15 2.21 9.50
N GLU A 210 11.14 3.53 9.44
CA GLU A 210 10.10 4.38 10.05
C GLU A 210 8.67 4.03 9.57
N LEU A 211 8.50 3.49 8.35
CA LEU A 211 7.20 3.11 7.80
C LEU A 211 6.40 2.15 8.70
N GLU A 212 7.09 1.35 9.51
CA GLU A 212 6.41 0.42 10.40
C GLU A 212 5.53 1.09 11.43
N GLY A 213 5.93 2.26 11.92
CA GLY A 213 5.11 3.03 12.86
C GLY A 213 3.76 3.42 12.25
N TRP A 214 3.74 3.69 10.94
CA TRP A 214 2.55 4.12 10.20
C TRP A 214 1.56 2.98 9.90
N PHE A 215 2.05 1.74 9.78
CA PHE A 215 1.19 0.60 9.42
C PHE A 215 0.28 0.13 10.56
N ASP A 216 0.68 0.34 11.82
CA ASP A 216 -0.04 -0.15 12.99
C ASP A 216 -0.47 0.90 14.01
N GLU A 217 -0.82 2.08 13.52
CA GLU A 217 -1.33 3.16 14.36
C GLU A 217 -2.70 2.85 14.97
N ASP A 218 -2.89 3.13 16.26
CA ASP A 218 -4.21 3.01 16.89
C ASP A 218 -5.21 3.94 16.19
N GLU A 219 -6.23 3.32 15.56
CA GLU A 219 -7.29 4.02 14.85
C GLU A 219 -7.99 5.06 15.75
N ARG A 220 -8.09 4.80 17.07
CA ARG A 220 -8.68 5.72 18.04
C ARG A 220 -7.89 7.00 18.17
N GLU A 221 -6.56 6.90 18.16
CA GLU A 221 -5.67 8.07 18.23
C GLU A 221 -5.65 8.80 16.89
N VAL A 222 -5.65 8.08 15.77
CA VAL A 222 -5.78 8.67 14.43
C VAL A 222 -7.04 9.50 14.30
N ARG A 223 -8.17 8.98 14.80
CA ARG A 223 -9.47 9.68 14.78
C ARG A 223 -9.52 10.88 15.71
N ARG A 224 -8.51 11.12 16.54
CA ARG A 224 -8.38 12.30 17.43
C ARG A 224 -7.49 13.39 16.85
N MET A 225 -6.72 13.10 15.81
CA MET A 225 -5.80 14.08 15.21
C MET A 225 -6.54 15.26 14.57
N SER A 226 -5.93 16.43 14.64
CA SER A 226 -6.43 17.63 13.96
C SER A 226 -6.39 17.47 12.44
N GLY A 227 -7.23 18.24 11.74
CA GLY A 227 -7.30 18.21 10.27
C GLY A 227 -5.96 18.55 9.61
N GLY A 228 -5.23 19.54 10.13
CA GLY A 228 -3.91 19.92 9.61
C GLY A 228 -2.87 18.80 9.74
N VAL A 229 -2.85 18.11 10.88
CA VAL A 229 -2.00 16.92 11.10
C VAL A 229 -2.37 15.82 10.11
N LEU A 230 -3.66 15.50 9.97
CA LEU A 230 -4.12 14.45 9.05
C LEU A 230 -3.79 14.74 7.59
N VAL A 231 -3.90 16.00 7.14
CA VAL A 231 -3.50 16.38 5.78
C VAL A 231 -2.01 16.10 5.58
N ARG A 232 -1.15 16.62 6.46
CA ARG A 232 0.30 16.41 6.38
C ARG A 232 0.65 14.92 6.35
N ARG A 233 0.09 14.14 7.26
CA ARG A 233 0.34 12.70 7.38
C ARG A 233 -0.14 11.93 6.14
N ALA A 234 -1.34 12.23 5.63
CA ALA A 234 -1.85 11.59 4.42
C ALA A 234 -1.01 11.91 3.18
N VAL A 235 -0.53 13.16 3.06
CA VAL A 235 0.41 13.56 1.99
C VAL A 235 1.70 12.75 2.06
N GLN A 236 2.31 12.66 3.24
CA GLN A 236 3.56 11.89 3.42
C GLN A 236 3.38 10.41 3.04
N VAL A 237 2.26 9.78 3.43
CA VAL A 237 1.97 8.40 3.05
C VAL A 237 1.76 8.25 1.54
N LEU A 238 1.11 9.22 0.89
CA LEU A 238 0.91 9.25 -0.57
C LEU A 238 2.23 9.41 -1.32
N GLU A 239 3.15 10.25 -0.85
CA GLU A 239 4.48 10.44 -1.46
C GLU A 239 5.30 9.15 -1.42
N VAL A 240 5.30 8.45 -0.28
CA VAL A 240 5.95 7.13 -0.15
C VAL A 240 5.27 6.12 -1.07
N TRP A 241 3.94 6.04 -1.04
CA TRP A 241 3.19 5.11 -1.88
C TRP A 241 3.47 5.33 -3.36
N TRP A 242 3.50 6.59 -3.82
CA TRP A 242 3.80 6.95 -5.20
C TRP A 242 5.19 6.47 -5.61
N TRP A 243 6.18 6.67 -4.75
CA TRP A 243 7.54 6.18 -4.97
C TRP A 243 7.59 4.65 -5.07
N VAL A 244 6.95 3.92 -4.15
CA VAL A 244 6.94 2.44 -4.16
C VAL A 244 6.25 1.90 -5.41
N VAL A 245 5.15 2.52 -5.85
CA VAL A 245 4.50 2.14 -7.11
C VAL A 245 5.38 2.43 -8.32
N GLY A 246 6.14 3.52 -8.32
CA GLY A 246 7.18 3.80 -9.31
C GLY A 246 8.24 2.71 -9.36
N ALA A 247 8.77 2.32 -8.21
CA ALA A 247 9.73 1.22 -8.10
C ALA A 247 9.13 -0.11 -8.60
N ASN A 248 7.87 -0.43 -8.27
CA ASN A 248 7.18 -1.61 -8.78
C ASN A 248 7.05 -1.60 -10.30
N ALA A 249 6.69 -0.45 -10.89
CA ALA A 249 6.59 -0.31 -12.34
C ALA A 249 7.95 -0.54 -13.02
N LYS A 250 9.01 0.03 -12.45
CA LYS A 250 10.38 -0.17 -12.94
C LYS A 250 10.83 -1.64 -12.83
N LEU A 251 10.57 -2.30 -11.71
CA LEU A 251 10.86 -3.73 -11.52
C LEU A 251 10.07 -4.62 -12.50
N ARG A 252 8.79 -4.30 -12.77
CA ARG A 252 7.99 -5.01 -13.78
C ARG A 252 8.59 -4.86 -15.18
N MET A 253 8.95 -3.63 -15.56
CA MET A 253 9.59 -3.36 -16.86
C MET A 253 10.92 -4.12 -17.01
N LEU A 254 11.80 -4.05 -16.00
CA LEU A 254 13.05 -4.81 -16.00
C LEU A 254 12.78 -6.30 -16.12
N ARG A 255 11.79 -6.83 -15.40
CA ARG A 255 11.42 -8.25 -15.48
C ARG A 255 10.95 -8.65 -16.88
N GLU A 256 10.14 -7.82 -17.54
CA GLU A 256 9.70 -8.03 -18.92
C GLU A 256 10.89 -8.06 -19.89
N GLU A 257 11.91 -7.24 -19.62
CA GLU A 257 13.20 -7.23 -20.33
C GLU A 257 14.19 -8.29 -19.82
N ARG A 258 13.74 -9.27 -19.03
CA ARG A 258 14.58 -10.34 -18.45
C ARG A 258 15.74 -9.82 -17.60
N TRP A 259 15.48 -8.76 -16.86
CA TRP A 259 16.39 -8.07 -15.95
C TRP A 259 17.61 -7.42 -16.62
N ILE A 260 17.58 -7.25 -17.95
CA ILE A 260 18.63 -6.53 -18.67
C ILE A 260 18.66 -5.07 -18.18
N GLY A 261 19.84 -4.56 -17.83
CA GLY A 261 20.01 -3.17 -17.40
C GLY A 261 19.78 -2.93 -15.90
N VAL A 262 19.48 -3.97 -15.11
CA VAL A 262 19.29 -3.84 -13.66
C VAL A 262 20.55 -3.32 -12.94
N GLU A 263 21.72 -3.51 -13.53
CA GLU A 263 23.00 -2.99 -13.04
C GLU A 263 23.07 -1.45 -12.99
N ARG A 264 22.19 -0.76 -13.70
CA ARG A 264 22.15 0.71 -13.73
C ARG A 264 21.36 1.30 -12.57
N GLU A 265 20.68 0.45 -11.82
CA GLU A 265 19.80 0.87 -10.73
C GLU A 265 20.53 0.88 -9.38
N PHE A 266 21.80 0.48 -9.29
CA PHE A 266 22.55 0.48 -8.04
C PHE A 266 23.98 1.04 -8.19
#